data_AF-A0A7W0QRR6-F1
#
_entry.id   AF-A0A7W0QRR6-F1
#
_cell.length_a   1.000
_cell.length_b   1.000
_cell.length_c   1.000
_cell.angle_alpha   90.00
_cell.angle_beta   90.00
_cell.angle_gamma   90.00
#
_symmetry.space_group_name_H-M   'P 1'
#
loop_
_entity.id
_entity.type
_entity.pdbx_description
1 polymer ?
#
loop_
_entity_poly.entity_id
_entity_poly.type
_entity_poly.pdbx_seq_one_letter_code
_entity_poly.pdbx_strand_id
1 'polypeptide(L)'
;AATIPVSAEAGQVASLVKLTRVLLLGPVVALFAWIARKGDEGEATTGLSLGKFLPWFVIGFVALALLRTASVIPAGLGDLAKDASRILTSIAMAGLGLSVDLRSVRSSGPRVALVVTGLTILLVTMALAIVTVMEIG
;
A
#
# COMPACT_ATOMS: atom_id res chain seq x y z
N ALA A 1 -6.94 -12.16 2.48
CA ALA A 1 -6.59 -13.23 3.44
C ALA A 1 -7.62 -13.26 4.57
N ALA A 2 -7.79 -12.19 5.35
CA ALA A 2 -8.80 -12.14 6.42
C ALA A 2 -10.28 -12.11 5.96
N THR A 3 -10.58 -11.78 4.69
CA THR A 3 -11.97 -11.65 4.18
C THR A 3 -12.52 -12.89 3.47
N ILE A 4 -11.68 -13.88 3.13
CA ILE A 4 -12.09 -15.13 2.48
C ILE A 4 -13.07 -15.97 3.32
N PRO A 5 -12.95 -16.07 4.67
CA PRO A 5 -13.93 -16.81 5.46
C PRO A 5 -15.29 -16.12 5.58
N VAL A 6 -15.42 -14.84 5.14
CA VAL A 6 -16.70 -14.12 5.08
C VAL A 6 -17.38 -14.39 3.72
N SER A 7 -16.67 -14.19 2.60
CA SER A 7 -17.11 -14.63 1.26
C SER A 7 -15.96 -14.61 0.24
N ALA A 8 -16.03 -15.45 -0.81
CA ALA A 8 -15.01 -15.50 -1.86
C ALA A 8 -14.91 -14.18 -2.65
N GLU A 9 -16.05 -13.54 -2.86
CA GLU A 9 -16.20 -12.21 -3.48
C GLU A 9 -15.62 -11.09 -2.62
N ALA A 10 -15.78 -11.12 -1.29
CA ALA A 10 -15.07 -10.19 -0.39
C ALA A 10 -13.54 -10.38 -0.44
N GLY A 11 -13.07 -11.60 -0.72
CA GLY A 11 -11.67 -11.89 -1.00
C GLY A 11 -11.15 -11.20 -2.26
N GLN A 12 -11.93 -11.24 -3.35
CA GLN A 12 -11.60 -10.60 -4.63
C GLN A 12 -11.61 -9.08 -4.53
N VAL A 13 -12.66 -8.48 -3.94
CA VAL A 13 -12.75 -7.03 -3.72
C VAL A 13 -11.61 -6.53 -2.85
N ALA A 14 -11.30 -7.22 -1.74
CA ALA A 14 -10.18 -6.86 -0.88
C ALA A 14 -8.82 -6.93 -1.60
N SER A 15 -8.66 -7.86 -2.55
CA SER A 15 -7.44 -7.97 -3.34
C SER A 15 -7.35 -6.85 -4.37
N LEU A 16 -8.46 -6.53 -5.03
CA LEU A 16 -8.56 -5.40 -5.95
C LEU A 16 -8.24 -4.08 -5.24
N VAL A 17 -8.86 -3.79 -4.10
CA VAL A 17 -8.58 -2.58 -3.31
C VAL A 17 -7.11 -2.50 -2.88
N LYS A 18 -6.52 -3.63 -2.48
CA LYS A 18 -5.09 -3.68 -2.14
C LYS A 18 -4.19 -3.36 -3.33
N LEU A 19 -4.47 -3.94 -4.50
CA LEU A 19 -3.70 -3.68 -5.72
C LEU A 19 -3.90 -2.25 -6.20
N THR A 20 -5.12 -1.72 -6.13
CA THR A 20 -5.42 -0.32 -6.45
C THR A 20 -4.64 0.65 -5.55
N ARG A 21 -4.52 0.37 -4.24
CA ARG A 21 -3.67 1.20 -3.36
C ARG A 21 -2.20 1.12 -3.73
N VAL A 22 -1.68 -0.07 -4.01
CA VAL A 22 -0.27 -0.25 -4.44
C VAL A 22 -0.02 0.48 -5.77
N LEU A 23 -0.98 0.44 -6.70
CA LEU A 23 -0.92 1.16 -7.96
C LEU A 23 -0.97 2.68 -7.73
N LEU A 24 -1.89 3.16 -6.89
CA LEU A 24 -2.05 4.59 -6.54
C LEU A 24 -0.88 5.14 -5.73
N LEU A 25 -0.10 4.32 -5.03
CA LEU A 25 1.14 4.77 -4.39
C LEU A 25 2.15 5.29 -5.43
N GLY A 26 2.18 4.76 -6.65
CA GLY A 26 3.04 5.28 -7.73
C GLY A 26 2.76 6.76 -8.05
N PRO A 27 1.53 7.12 -8.45
CA PRO A 27 1.11 8.51 -8.68
C PRO A 27 1.24 9.40 -7.45
N VAL A 28 0.88 8.92 -6.26
CA VAL A 28 0.93 9.72 -5.02
C VAL A 28 2.37 10.03 -4.63
N VAL A 29 3.29 9.06 -4.72
CA VAL A 29 4.72 9.29 -4.47
C VAL A 29 5.31 10.26 -5.49
N ALA A 30 4.94 10.13 -6.78
CA ALA A 30 5.36 11.06 -7.82
C ALA A 30 4.86 12.50 -7.54
N LEU A 31 3.62 12.65 -7.08
CA LEU A 31 3.04 13.94 -6.70
C LEU A 31 3.75 14.56 -5.49
N PHE A 32 4.01 13.79 -4.43
CA PHE A 32 4.76 14.26 -3.27
C PHE A 32 6.20 14.63 -3.61
N ALA A 33 6.88 13.86 -4.47
CA ALA A 33 8.21 14.19 -4.98
C ALA A 33 8.21 15.50 -5.78
N TRP A 34 7.14 15.78 -6.52
CA TRP A 34 6.98 17.04 -7.26
C TRP A 34 6.72 18.24 -6.33
N ILE A 35 5.88 18.08 -5.30
CA ILE A 35 5.60 19.14 -4.31
C ILE A 35 6.82 19.43 -3.44
N ALA A 36 7.54 18.40 -2.98
CA ALA A 36 8.75 18.55 -2.15
C ALA A 36 9.83 19.39 -2.87
N ARG A 37 9.98 19.22 -4.18
CA ARG A 37 10.90 20.03 -5.00
C ARG A 37 10.51 21.50 -5.14
N LYS A 38 9.25 21.85 -4.90
CA LYS A 38 8.78 23.25 -4.95
C LYS A 38 9.07 24.00 -3.64
N GLY A 39 9.45 23.28 -2.57
CA GLY A 39 9.87 23.85 -1.29
C GLY A 39 11.38 23.92 -1.08
N ASP A 40 12.17 23.31 -1.99
CA ASP A 40 13.63 23.18 -1.86
C ASP A 40 14.31 23.81 -3.08
N GLU A 41 14.46 25.14 -3.07
CA GLU A 41 15.15 25.91 -4.13
C GLU A 41 16.69 25.80 -4.09
N GLY A 42 17.26 24.85 -3.36
CA GLY A 42 18.71 24.71 -3.22
C GLY A 42 19.19 23.27 -3.29
N GLU A 43 19.34 22.73 -4.51
CA GLU A 43 20.54 22.03 -5.01
C GLU A 43 20.19 21.37 -6.37
N ALA A 44 20.60 22.00 -7.48
CA ALA A 44 20.36 21.46 -8.81
C ALA A 44 21.35 20.34 -9.15
N THR A 45 20.87 19.15 -9.55
CA THR A 45 21.61 18.27 -10.48
C THR A 45 20.69 17.69 -11.56
N THR A 46 20.82 18.25 -12.76
CA THR A 46 20.86 17.57 -14.08
C THR A 46 20.04 16.28 -14.28
N GLY A 47 19.05 16.37 -15.18
CA GLY A 47 18.48 15.24 -15.91
C GLY A 47 17.02 14.94 -15.60
N LEU A 48 16.13 15.20 -16.57
CA LEU A 48 14.78 14.66 -16.64
C LEU A 48 14.84 13.13 -16.80
N SER A 49 15.21 12.42 -15.74
CA SER A 49 15.18 10.96 -15.72
C SER A 49 13.81 10.54 -15.22
N LEU A 50 12.87 10.27 -16.15
CA LEU A 50 11.62 9.57 -15.81
C LEU A 50 11.88 8.27 -15.02
N GLY A 51 13.06 7.66 -15.16
CA GLY A 51 13.53 6.52 -14.37
C GLY A 51 13.83 6.80 -12.89
N LYS A 52 14.03 8.07 -12.48
CA LYS A 52 14.07 8.49 -11.06
C LYS A 52 12.68 8.87 -10.51
N PHE A 53 11.74 9.23 -11.39
CA PHE A 53 10.39 9.66 -11.01
C PHE A 53 9.42 8.51 -10.77
N LEU A 54 9.60 7.40 -11.49
CA LEU A 54 8.78 6.22 -11.28
C LEU A 54 9.50 5.26 -10.34
N PRO A 55 8.96 4.99 -9.14
CA PRO A 55 9.54 3.99 -8.26
C PRO A 55 9.68 2.67 -9.02
N TRP A 56 10.86 2.05 -8.95
CA TRP A 56 11.17 0.83 -9.69
C TRP A 56 10.15 -0.31 -9.46
N PHE A 57 9.46 -0.31 -8.29
CA PHE A 57 8.39 -1.26 -7.99
C PHE A 57 7.20 -1.16 -8.96
N VAL A 58 6.93 0.02 -9.54
CA VAL A 58 5.84 0.22 -10.50
C VAL A 58 6.13 -0.53 -11.80
N ILE A 59 7.37 -0.48 -12.27
CA ILE A 59 7.81 -1.20 -13.47
C ILE A 59 7.68 -2.71 -13.25
N GLY A 60 8.14 -3.20 -12.09
CA GLY A 60 7.99 -4.60 -11.69
C GLY A 60 6.52 -5.04 -11.60
N PHE A 61 5.64 -4.20 -11.04
CA PHE A 61 4.21 -4.47 -10.96
C PHE A 61 3.57 -4.63 -12.35
N VAL A 62 3.82 -3.69 -13.26
CA VAL A 62 3.27 -3.72 -14.63
C VAL A 62 3.77 -4.96 -15.37
N ALA A 63 5.06 -5.27 -15.28
CA ALA A 63 5.62 -6.47 -15.88
C ALA A 63 4.93 -7.75 -15.36
N LEU A 64 4.82 -7.90 -14.04
CA LEU A 64 4.15 -9.06 -13.42
C LEU A 64 2.66 -9.13 -13.76
N ALA A 65 1.97 -8.00 -13.86
CA ALA A 65 0.57 -7.94 -14.29
C ALA A 65 0.40 -8.43 -15.73
N LEU A 66 1.26 -8.00 -16.65
CA LEU A 66 1.26 -8.47 -18.04
C LEU A 66 1.57 -9.98 -18.12
N LEU A 67 2.57 -10.46 -17.37
CA LEU A 67 2.91 -11.88 -17.29
C LEU A 67 1.73 -12.72 -16.76
N ARG A 68 1.02 -12.21 -15.76
CA ARG A 68 -0.18 -12.85 -15.19
C ARG A 68 -1.33 -12.88 -16.19
N THR A 69 -1.58 -11.77 -16.91
CA THR A 69 -2.64 -11.66 -17.93
C THR A 69 -2.37 -12.54 -19.14
N ALA A 70 -1.10 -12.73 -19.52
CA ALA A 70 -0.70 -13.62 -20.61
C ALA A 70 -0.91 -15.13 -20.31
N SER A 71 -1.42 -15.48 -19.12
CA SER A 71 -1.66 -16.88 -18.68
C SER A 71 -0.44 -17.79 -18.69
N VAL A 72 0.77 -17.23 -18.77
CA VAL A 72 2.05 -17.96 -18.85
C VAL A 72 2.41 -18.61 -17.50
N ILE A 73 1.77 -18.19 -16.40
CA ILE A 73 2.05 -18.67 -15.05
C ILE A 73 1.11 -19.84 -14.70
N PRO A 74 1.63 -21.08 -14.56
CA PRO A 74 0.82 -22.22 -14.09
C PRO A 74 0.29 -21.96 -12.68
N ALA A 75 -0.96 -22.38 -12.42
CA ALA A 75 -1.70 -22.05 -11.21
C ALA A 75 -0.94 -22.35 -9.89
N GLY A 76 -0.14 -23.43 -9.86
CA GLY A 76 0.66 -23.82 -8.70
C GLY A 76 1.73 -22.80 -8.28
N LEU A 77 2.33 -22.07 -9.22
CA LEU A 77 3.29 -21.00 -8.90
C LEU A 77 2.60 -19.78 -8.29
N GLY A 78 1.36 -19.51 -8.73
CA GLY A 78 0.57 -18.41 -8.19
C GLY A 78 0.22 -18.61 -6.72
N ASP A 79 -0.09 -19.84 -6.31
CA ASP A 79 -0.43 -20.14 -4.91
C ASP A 79 0.80 -20.16 -4.00
N LEU A 80 1.91 -20.74 -4.45
CA LEU A 80 3.18 -20.67 -3.73
C LEU A 80 3.63 -19.21 -3.50
N ALA A 81 3.48 -18.36 -4.52
CA ALA A 81 3.80 -16.94 -4.43
C ALA A 81 2.88 -16.19 -3.45
N LYS A 82 1.59 -16.56 -3.36
CA LYS A 82 0.67 -15.99 -2.36
C LYS A 82 1.09 -16.34 -0.94
N ASP A 83 1.47 -17.59 -0.70
CA ASP A 83 1.89 -18.03 0.63
C ASP A 83 3.22 -17.39 1.06
N ALA A 84 4.19 -17.34 0.15
CA ALA A 84 5.43 -16.59 0.37
C ALA A 84 5.15 -15.10 0.64
N SER A 85 4.25 -14.47 -0.12
CA SER A 85 3.85 -13.07 0.06
C SER A 85 3.22 -12.82 1.44
N ARG A 86 2.39 -13.75 1.94
CA ARG A 86 1.79 -13.65 3.28
C ARG A 86 2.86 -13.62 4.37
N ILE A 87 3.82 -14.54 4.31
CA ILE A 87 4.93 -14.62 5.27
C ILE A 87 5.79 -13.37 5.20
N LEU A 88 6.19 -12.97 3.99
CA LEU A 88 7.05 -11.82 3.78
C LEU A 88 6.38 -10.50 4.22
N THR A 89 5.06 -10.36 4.00
CA THR A 89 4.28 -9.21 4.48
C THR A 89 4.24 -9.16 6.01
N SER A 90 4.09 -10.32 6.66
CA SER A 90 4.12 -10.41 8.13
C SER A 90 5.47 -9.94 8.68
N ILE A 91 6.57 -10.42 8.08
CA ILE A 91 7.93 -10.01 8.45
C ILE A 91 8.15 -8.51 8.20
N ALA A 92 7.69 -7.98 7.07
CA ALA A 92 7.80 -6.56 6.75
C ALA A 92 7.05 -5.69 7.76
N MET A 93 5.82 -6.07 8.14
CA MET A 93 5.03 -5.34 9.14
C MET A 93 5.66 -5.42 10.54
N ALA A 94 6.24 -6.57 10.91
CA ALA A 94 7.01 -6.70 12.15
C ALA A 94 8.25 -5.79 12.15
N GLY A 95 8.99 -5.76 11.03
CA GLY A 95 10.16 -4.89 10.85
C GLY A 95 9.81 -3.40 10.90
N LEU A 96 8.68 -2.99 10.29
CA LEU A 96 8.18 -1.63 10.39
C LEU A 96 7.90 -1.25 11.85
N GLY A 97 7.29 -2.14 12.63
CA GLY A 97 7.07 -1.94 14.07
C GLY A 97 8.36 -1.84 14.88
N LEU A 98 9.35 -2.70 14.60
CA LEU A 98 10.66 -2.69 15.26
C LEU A 98 11.51 -1.46 14.91
N SER A 99 11.28 -0.87 13.73
CA SER A 99 11.97 0.35 13.29
C SER A 99 11.36 1.62 13.89
N VAL A 100 10.22 1.52 14.60
CA VAL A 100 9.61 2.66 15.29
C VAL A 100 10.40 2.97 16.55
N ASP A 101 10.99 4.17 16.60
CA ASP A 101 11.54 4.71 17.83
C ASP A 101 10.39 5.12 18.78
N LEU A 102 10.13 4.27 19.77
CA LEU A 102 9.14 4.50 20.83
C LEU A 102 9.35 5.84 21.55
N ARG A 103 10.59 6.35 21.61
CA ARG A 103 10.91 7.63 22.22
C ARG A 103 10.42 8.81 21.39
N SER A 104 10.57 8.72 20.07
CA SER A 104 10.04 9.70 19.11
C SER A 104 8.51 9.73 19.11
N VAL A 105 7.88 8.56 19.22
CA VAL A 105 6.41 8.46 19.35
C VAL A 105 5.95 9.11 20.66
N ARG A 106 6.65 8.89 21.77
CA ARG A 106 6.30 9.48 23.07
C ARG A 106 6.53 10.99 23.12
N SER A 107 7.55 11.52 22.42
CA SER A 107 7.82 12.95 22.35
C SER A 107 6.90 13.72 21.40
N SER A 108 6.23 13.04 20.47
CA SER A 108 5.27 13.63 19.51
C SER A 108 4.04 14.28 20.17
N GLY A 109 3.81 13.99 21.46
CA GLY A 109 2.79 14.66 22.28
C GLY A 109 1.34 14.21 22.00
N PRO A 110 0.39 14.61 22.86
CA PRO A 110 -0.99 14.14 22.82
C PRO A 110 -1.74 14.59 21.55
N ARG A 111 -1.32 15.69 20.91
CA ARG A 111 -1.94 16.17 19.66
C ARG A 111 -1.74 15.18 18.51
N VAL A 112 -0.52 14.66 18.33
CA VAL A 112 -0.24 13.68 17.27
C VAL A 112 -1.00 12.38 17.54
N ALA A 113 -1.03 11.93 18.80
CA ALA A 113 -1.81 10.75 19.19
C ALA A 113 -3.30 10.88 18.87
N LEU A 114 -3.90 12.05 19.14
CA LEU A 114 -5.32 12.32 18.80
C LEU A 114 -5.57 12.32 17.30
N VAL A 115 -4.68 12.91 16.50
CA VAL A 115 -4.82 12.94 15.03
C VAL A 115 -4.70 11.53 14.46
N VAL A 116 -3.70 10.75 14.88
CA VAL A 116 -3.50 9.38 14.38
C VAL A 116 -4.66 8.48 14.80
N THR A 117 -5.11 8.58 16.06
CA THR A 117 -6.25 7.81 16.55
C THR A 117 -7.54 8.20 15.83
N GLY A 118 -7.78 9.51 15.64
CA GLY A 118 -8.91 10.03 14.89
C GLY A 118 -8.92 9.57 13.44
N LEU A 119 -7.77 9.62 12.76
CA LEU A 119 -7.62 9.09 11.41
C LEU A 119 -7.87 7.58 11.35
N THR A 120 -7.38 6.83 12.34
CA THR A 120 -7.60 5.39 12.43
C THR A 120 -9.08 5.07 12.60
N ILE A 121 -9.77 5.79 13.50
CA ILE A 121 -11.22 5.67 13.70
C ILE A 121 -11.97 6.05 12.42
N LEU A 122 -11.57 7.13 11.73
CA LEU A 122 -12.17 7.53 10.46
C LEU A 122 -12.02 6.44 9.39
N LEU A 123 -10.84 5.83 9.27
CA LEU A 123 -10.61 4.75 8.32
C LEU A 123 -11.41 3.49 8.68
N VAL A 124 -11.50 3.14 9.96
CA VAL A 124 -12.30 2.00 10.44
C VAL A 124 -13.78 2.24 10.21
N THR A 125 -14.28 3.42 10.55
CA THR A 125 -15.69 3.80 10.34
C THR A 125 -16.04 3.83 8.86
N MET A 126 -15.17 4.37 7.99
CA MET A 126 -15.39 4.34 6.54
C MET A 126 -15.38 2.90 6.00
N ALA A 127 -14.48 2.04 6.48
CA ALA A 127 -14.48 0.63 6.10
C ALA A 127 -15.76 -0.09 6.56
N LEU A 128 -16.20 0.13 7.79
CA LEU A 128 -17.44 -0.43 8.32
C LEU A 128 -18.66 0.11 7.56
N ALA A 129 -18.70 1.40 7.25
CA ALA A 129 -19.76 2.01 6.48
C ALA A 129 -19.88 1.38 5.09
N ILE A 130 -18.75 1.15 4.40
CA ILE A 130 -18.74 0.44 3.12
C ILE A 130 -19.27 -0.99 3.27
N VAL A 131 -18.86 -1.71 4.32
CA VAL A 131 -19.35 -3.07 4.58
C VAL A 131 -20.86 -3.05 4.83
N THR A 132 -21.38 -2.16 5.67
CA THR A 132 -22.82 -2.07 5.97
C THR A 132 -23.65 -1.55 4.82
N VAL A 133 -23.08 -0.73 3.93
CA VAL A 133 -23.77 -0.26 2.71
C VAL A 133 -23.78 -1.33 1.63
N MET A 134 -22.76 -2.21 1.58
CA MET A 134 -22.71 -3.34 0.64
C MET A 134 -23.36 -4.63 1.16
N GLU A 135 -23.52 -4.81 2.48
CA GLU A 135 -24.39 -5.82 3.10
C GLU A 135 -25.67 -5.14 3.63
N ILE A 136 -26.58 -4.79 2.72
CA ILE A 136 -27.98 -5.22 2.67
C ILE A 136 -28.54 -4.74 1.32
N GLY A 137 -28.61 -5.72 0.42
CA GLY A 137 -29.14 -5.71 -0.93
C GLY A 137 -28.94 -7.10 -1.51
#